data_AF-A0A535QXY5-F1
#
_entry.id   AF-A0A535QXY5-F1
#
_cell.length_a   1.000
_cell.length_b   1.000
_cell.length_c   1.000
_cell.angle_alpha   90.00
_cell.angle_beta   90.00
_cell.angle_gamma   90.00
#
_symmetry.space_group_name_H-M   'P 1'
#
loop_
_entity.id
_entity.type
_entity.pdbx_description
1 polymer ?
#
loop_
_entity_poly.entity_id
_entity_poly.type
_entity_poly.pdbx_seq_one_letter_code
_entity_poly.pdbx_strand_id
1 'polypeptide(L)'
;MSETQTWRALLAEVIQSPQERRRITAALGVNPLTLTRWIRNEATPRGPLQQRLLEVVPQLRPFLAEELGTFPSLPDEVSPDAIPITFYNHVLDLYATSTDLQRCWSICSAVLYEAHRHLASNGVGLDISVVRCLAPYQGNIVRCLREYIGLGASPTREPMELRKRFFGAESLAGYVVQSCRSAAIDNLNEEQRLPHQLPEKACSAAAAPILHAG
;
A
#
# COMPACT_ATOMS: atom_id res chain seq x y z
N MET A 1 3.88 -0.63 47.59
CA MET A 1 2.78 -1.40 46.99
C MET A 1 2.22 -0.55 45.87
N SER A 2 2.77 -0.70 44.67
CA SER A 2 2.42 0.08 43.49
C SER A 2 1.10 -0.43 42.93
N GLU A 3 0.02 0.34 43.09
CA GLU A 3 -1.21 0.14 42.32
C GLU A 3 -0.84 0.26 40.83
N THR A 4 -0.88 -0.85 40.11
CA THR A 4 -0.75 -0.87 38.65
C THR A 4 -1.87 -0.03 38.07
N GLN A 5 -1.52 1.17 37.59
CA GLN A 5 -2.45 2.09 36.94
C GLN A 5 -2.88 1.47 35.59
N THR A 6 -3.90 0.64 35.60
CA THR A 6 -4.45 0.02 34.39
C THR A 6 -5.31 1.02 33.63
N TRP A 7 -5.39 0.91 32.30
CA TRP A 7 -6.26 1.76 31.47
C TRP A 7 -7.74 1.77 31.93
N ARG A 8 -8.20 0.69 32.58
CA ARG A 8 -9.53 0.61 33.20
C ARG A 8 -9.72 1.59 34.35
N ALA A 9 -8.69 1.81 35.17
CA ALA A 9 -8.71 2.77 36.26
C ALA A 9 -8.77 4.21 35.72
N LEU A 10 -7.99 4.50 34.67
CA LEU A 10 -8.03 5.80 34.00
C LEU A 10 -9.37 6.03 33.28
N LEU A 11 -9.92 5.01 32.62
CA LEU A 11 -11.26 5.12 32.04
C LEU A 11 -12.32 5.35 33.12
N ALA A 12 -12.20 4.70 34.28
CA ALA A 12 -13.10 4.90 35.42
C ALA A 12 -13.03 6.34 35.94
N GLU A 13 -11.84 6.92 36.01
CA GLU A 13 -11.59 8.32 36.40
C GLU A 13 -12.20 9.31 35.40
N VAL A 14 -11.97 9.11 34.10
CA VAL A 14 -12.50 9.96 33.02
C VAL A 14 -14.03 9.97 33.00
N ILE A 15 -14.68 8.82 33.24
CA ILE A 15 -16.15 8.73 33.24
C ILE A 15 -16.81 9.11 34.57
N GLN A 16 -16.05 9.53 35.59
CA GLN A 16 -16.64 10.06 36.84
C GLN A 16 -17.46 11.33 36.56
N SER A 17 -17.06 12.12 35.57
CA SER A 17 -17.86 13.25 35.10
C SER A 17 -19.08 12.74 34.31
N PRO A 18 -20.32 13.06 34.72
CA PRO A 18 -21.54 12.64 34.00
C PRO A 18 -21.61 13.18 32.58
N GLN A 19 -20.98 14.34 32.33
CA GLN A 19 -20.89 14.96 31.01
C GLN A 19 -19.94 14.17 30.11
N GLU A 20 -18.80 13.78 30.64
CA GLU A 20 -17.78 13.04 29.89
C GLU A 20 -18.25 11.61 29.58
N ARG A 21 -18.96 10.98 30.54
CA ARG A 21 -19.62 9.70 30.30
C ARG A 21 -20.61 9.79 29.13
N ARG A 22 -21.42 10.85 29.07
CA ARG A 22 -22.38 11.06 27.96
C ARG A 22 -21.66 11.35 26.64
N ARG A 23 -20.61 12.17 26.65
CA ARG A 23 -19.77 12.50 25.47
C ARG A 23 -19.18 11.23 24.87
N ILE A 24 -18.54 10.40 25.68
CA ILE A 24 -17.87 9.17 25.26
C ILE A 24 -18.90 8.15 24.75
N THR A 25 -20.01 7.98 25.47
CA THR A 25 -21.09 7.07 25.06
C THR A 25 -21.67 7.46 23.70
N ALA A 26 -21.93 8.76 23.48
CA ALA A 26 -22.47 9.28 22.23
C ALA A 26 -21.47 9.13 21.07
N ALA A 27 -20.19 9.43 21.30
CA ALA A 27 -19.15 9.31 20.30
C ALA A 27 -18.87 7.85 19.89
N LEU A 28 -18.98 6.91 20.83
CA LEU A 28 -18.78 5.48 20.58
C LEU A 28 -20.03 4.76 20.06
N GLY A 29 -21.21 5.36 20.18
CA GLY A 29 -22.48 4.73 19.81
C GLY A 29 -22.82 3.51 20.67
N VAL A 30 -22.31 3.44 21.90
CA VAL A 30 -22.53 2.31 22.84
C VAL A 30 -23.50 2.68 23.95
N ASN A 31 -23.98 1.69 24.71
CA ASN A 31 -24.76 1.96 25.92
C ASN A 31 -23.81 2.35 27.08
N PRO A 32 -24.16 3.31 27.97
CA PRO A 32 -23.35 3.64 29.15
C PRO A 32 -22.99 2.42 30.02
N LEU A 33 -23.87 1.42 30.06
CA LEU A 33 -23.65 0.16 30.78
C LEU A 33 -22.44 -0.61 30.20
N THR A 34 -22.18 -0.49 28.90
CA THR A 34 -21.03 -1.10 28.22
C THR A 34 -19.71 -0.53 28.73
N LEU A 35 -19.64 0.78 29.02
CA LEU A 35 -18.46 1.40 29.62
C LEU A 35 -18.22 0.89 31.05
N THR A 36 -19.28 0.73 31.84
CA THR A 36 -19.19 0.17 33.19
C THR A 36 -18.71 -1.28 33.18
N ARG A 37 -19.16 -2.09 32.20
CA ARG A 37 -18.69 -3.48 32.01
C ARG A 37 -17.21 -3.56 31.64
N TRP A 38 -16.69 -2.60 30.88
CA TRP A 38 -15.25 -2.54 30.54
C TRP A 38 -14.39 -2.23 31.75
N ILE A 39 -14.83 -1.30 32.59
CA ILE A 39 -14.13 -0.95 33.84
C ILE A 39 -14.10 -2.13 34.80
N ARG A 40 -15.20 -2.88 34.91
CA ARG A 40 -15.32 -4.07 35.77
C ARG A 40 -14.64 -5.33 35.21
N ASN A 41 -14.00 -5.24 34.05
CA ASN A 41 -13.40 -6.38 33.35
C ASN A 41 -14.40 -7.49 32.96
N GLU A 42 -15.69 -7.16 32.86
CA GLU A 42 -16.74 -8.09 32.43
C GLU A 42 -16.79 -8.23 30.89
N ALA A 43 -16.25 -7.25 30.16
CA ALA A 43 -16.11 -7.27 28.72
C ALA A 43 -14.91 -6.44 28.27
N THR A 44 -14.28 -6.82 27.15
CA THR A 44 -13.21 -6.03 26.51
C THR A 44 -13.76 -5.41 25.23
N PRO A 45 -13.53 -4.12 24.95
CA PRO A 45 -13.90 -3.52 23.67
C PRO A 45 -13.28 -4.33 22.52
N ARG A 46 -14.02 -4.57 21.43
CA ARG A 46 -13.51 -5.30 20.24
C ARG A 46 -12.77 -4.34 19.31
N GLY A 47 -11.82 -4.83 18.51
CA GLY A 47 -10.89 -4.05 17.67
C GLY A 47 -11.37 -2.67 17.16
N PRO A 48 -12.43 -2.57 16.35
CA PRO A 48 -12.89 -1.27 15.82
C PRO A 48 -13.41 -0.32 16.90
N LEU A 49 -13.94 -0.85 18.00
CA LEU A 49 -14.43 -0.07 19.13
C LEU A 49 -13.30 0.35 20.09
N GLN A 50 -12.22 -0.44 20.15
CA GLN A 50 -10.98 -0.05 20.83
C GLN A 50 -10.34 1.17 20.15
N GLN A 51 -10.23 1.15 18.82
CA GLN A 51 -9.68 2.27 18.04
C GLN A 51 -10.48 3.55 18.26
N ARG A 52 -11.81 3.48 18.17
CA ARG A 52 -12.67 4.64 18.47
C ARG A 52 -12.55 5.12 19.92
N LEU A 53 -12.36 4.21 20.89
CA LEU A 53 -12.13 4.61 22.28
C LEU A 53 -10.83 5.40 22.44
N LEU A 54 -9.77 5.03 21.72
CA LEU A 54 -8.48 5.73 21.72
C LEU A 54 -8.52 7.09 20.99
N GLU A 55 -9.41 7.24 20.02
CA GLU A 55 -9.67 8.53 19.37
C GLU A 55 -10.43 9.48 20.31
N VAL A 56 -11.45 8.97 21.00
CA VAL A 56 -12.33 9.76 21.86
C VAL A 56 -11.66 10.10 23.20
N VAL A 57 -10.81 9.19 23.72
CA VAL A 57 -10.07 9.34 24.99
C VAL A 57 -8.57 9.06 24.76
N PRO A 58 -7.83 10.03 24.20
CA PRO A 58 -6.41 9.84 23.85
C PRO A 58 -5.49 9.52 25.04
N GLN A 59 -5.90 9.87 26.26
CA GLN A 59 -5.16 9.65 27.50
C GLN A 59 -4.99 8.15 27.85
N LEU A 60 -5.80 7.26 27.25
CA LEU A 60 -5.69 5.82 27.45
C LEU A 60 -4.59 5.15 26.62
N ARG A 61 -4.02 5.85 25.63
CA ARG A 61 -3.00 5.32 24.70
C ARG A 61 -1.78 4.68 25.39
N PRO A 62 -1.10 5.32 26.36
CA PRO A 62 0.10 4.71 26.95
C PRO A 62 -0.21 3.44 27.77
N PHE A 63 -1.38 3.38 28.41
CA PHE A 63 -1.76 2.26 29.28
C PHE A 63 -2.34 1.05 28.52
N LEU A 64 -2.97 1.29 27.36
CA LEU A 64 -3.47 0.22 26.49
C LEU A 64 -2.37 -0.41 25.63
N ALA A 65 -1.28 0.32 25.34
CA ALA A 65 -0.11 -0.19 24.61
C ALA A 65 0.61 -1.32 25.37
N GLU A 66 0.63 -1.25 26.70
CA GLU A 66 1.30 -2.22 27.58
C GLU A 66 0.46 -3.49 27.80
N GLU A 67 -0.87 -3.37 27.94
CA GLU A 67 -1.76 -4.53 28.22
C GLU A 67 -2.17 -5.33 26.98
N LEU A 68 -2.29 -4.71 25.81
CA LEU A 68 -2.93 -5.36 24.65
C LEU A 68 -1.97 -5.94 23.63
N GLY A 69 -0.65 -5.95 23.90
CA GLY A 69 0.33 -6.67 23.08
C GLY A 69 0.17 -6.34 21.59
N THR A 70 0.68 -5.17 21.21
CA THR A 70 0.69 -4.70 19.82
C THR A 70 -0.70 -4.32 19.28
N PHE A 71 -1.12 -3.08 19.56
CA PHE A 71 -1.92 -2.40 18.54
C PHE A 71 -1.01 -2.17 17.31
N PRO A 72 -1.50 -2.38 16.08
CA PRO A 72 -0.91 -1.66 14.96
C PRO A 72 -1.08 -0.20 15.31
N SER A 73 0.02 0.48 15.56
CA SER A 73 0.09 1.92 15.63
C SER A 73 -0.81 2.47 14.52
N LEU A 74 -1.76 3.36 14.84
CA LEU A 74 -2.11 4.39 13.86
C LEU A 74 -0.75 4.98 13.45
N PRO A 75 -0.38 4.99 12.16
CA PRO A 75 0.97 5.36 11.76
C PRO A 75 1.15 6.86 11.98
N ASP A 76 1.49 7.24 13.21
CA ASP A 76 2.06 8.54 13.57
C ASP A 76 3.57 8.58 13.26
N GLU A 77 4.08 7.56 12.59
CA GLU A 77 5.24 7.68 11.72
C GLU A 77 4.81 7.10 10.38
N VAL A 78 4.41 7.98 9.45
CA VAL A 78 4.43 7.67 8.03
C VAL A 78 5.87 7.23 7.76
N SER A 79 6.11 5.91 7.68
CA SER A 79 7.35 5.43 7.09
C SER A 79 7.53 6.24 5.81
N PRO A 80 8.70 6.85 5.56
CA PRO A 80 8.93 7.58 4.30
C PRO A 80 8.61 6.71 3.06
N ASP A 81 8.51 5.38 3.23
CA ASP A 81 8.18 4.39 2.23
C ASP A 81 6.67 4.04 2.13
N ALA A 82 5.81 4.63 2.96
CA ALA A 82 4.36 4.37 2.93
C ALA A 82 3.65 5.28 1.91
N ILE A 83 2.89 4.67 0.99
CA ILE A 83 2.09 5.40 0.01
C ILE A 83 0.99 6.19 0.74
N PRO A 84 0.93 7.53 0.61
CA PRO A 84 -0.07 8.33 1.32
C PRO A 84 -1.50 8.00 0.91
N ILE A 85 -2.45 8.02 1.85
CA ILE A 85 -3.89 7.83 1.56
C ILE A 85 -4.43 8.83 0.53
N THR A 86 -3.87 10.03 0.49
CA THR A 86 -4.20 11.07 -0.49
C THR A 86 -3.89 10.64 -1.92
N PHE A 87 -2.86 9.82 -2.12
CA PHE A 87 -2.54 9.26 -3.43
C PHE A 87 -3.58 8.22 -3.87
N TYR A 88 -4.06 7.36 -2.96
CA TYR A 88 -5.16 6.44 -3.27
C TYR A 88 -6.43 7.20 -3.66
N ASN A 89 -6.79 8.27 -2.93
CA ASN A 89 -7.91 9.12 -3.29
C ASN A 89 -7.73 9.74 -4.67
N HIS A 90 -6.53 10.25 -4.98
CA HIS A 90 -6.22 10.78 -6.30
C HIS A 90 -6.42 9.75 -7.42
N VAL A 91 -5.99 8.50 -7.23
CA VAL A 91 -6.20 7.41 -8.20
C VAL A 91 -7.69 7.11 -8.39
N LEU A 92 -8.47 7.08 -7.30
CA LEU A 92 -9.93 6.89 -7.37
C LEU A 92 -10.63 8.05 -8.08
N ASP A 93 -10.19 9.29 -7.84
CA ASP A 93 -10.69 10.48 -8.52
C ASP A 93 -10.37 10.41 -10.03
N LEU A 94 -9.15 10.01 -10.41
CA LEU A 94 -8.79 9.78 -11.80
C LEU A 94 -9.66 8.70 -12.43
N TYR A 95 -9.97 7.62 -11.71
CA TYR A 95 -10.87 6.57 -12.18
C TYR A 95 -12.29 7.09 -12.46
N ALA A 96 -12.82 7.91 -11.54
CA ALA A 96 -14.18 8.43 -11.59
C ALA A 96 -14.38 9.57 -12.60
N THR A 97 -13.35 10.39 -12.84
CA THR A 97 -13.45 11.60 -13.66
C THR A 97 -12.89 11.44 -15.08
N SER A 98 -12.01 10.46 -15.31
CA SER A 98 -11.42 10.22 -16.63
C SER A 98 -12.38 9.48 -17.57
N THR A 99 -12.31 9.83 -18.85
CA THR A 99 -12.96 9.06 -19.92
C THR A 99 -12.39 7.65 -20.01
N ASP A 100 -13.17 6.67 -20.49
CA ASP A 100 -12.72 5.27 -20.61
C ASP A 100 -11.41 5.13 -21.40
N LEU A 101 -11.25 5.92 -22.45
CA LEU A 101 -10.07 5.91 -23.33
C LEU A 101 -8.80 6.41 -22.61
N GLN A 102 -8.94 7.36 -21.69
CA GLN A 102 -7.80 7.99 -20.99
C GLN A 102 -7.52 7.39 -19.63
N ARG A 103 -8.52 6.80 -18.98
CA ARG A 103 -8.46 6.32 -17.59
C ARG A 103 -7.20 5.50 -17.31
N CYS A 104 -6.94 4.52 -18.16
CA CYS A 104 -5.80 3.62 -17.95
C CYS A 104 -4.46 4.34 -18.11
N TRP A 105 -4.36 5.27 -19.06
CA TRP A 105 -3.16 6.09 -19.21
C TRP A 105 -2.97 7.00 -18.00
N SER A 106 -4.00 7.75 -17.59
CA SER A 106 -3.93 8.71 -16.47
C SER A 106 -3.53 8.02 -15.16
N ILE A 107 -4.15 6.89 -14.85
CA ILE A 107 -3.83 6.11 -13.65
C ILE A 107 -2.41 5.55 -13.72
N CYS A 108 -2.02 4.90 -14.83
CA CYS A 108 -0.67 4.35 -14.97
C CYS A 108 0.40 5.45 -14.87
N SER A 109 0.19 6.62 -15.48
CA SER A 109 1.10 7.76 -15.40
C SER A 109 1.28 8.25 -13.97
N ALA A 110 0.16 8.43 -13.23
CA ALA A 110 0.20 8.87 -11.83
C ALA A 110 0.93 7.86 -10.92
N VAL A 111 0.62 6.57 -11.08
CA VAL A 111 1.26 5.48 -10.33
C VAL A 111 2.74 5.35 -10.65
N LEU A 112 3.14 5.45 -11.92
CA LEU A 112 4.55 5.40 -12.29
C LEU A 112 5.33 6.58 -11.71
N TYR A 113 4.76 7.79 -11.72
CA TYR A 113 5.42 8.97 -11.16
C TYR A 113 5.61 8.84 -9.65
N GLU A 114 4.56 8.40 -8.94
CA GLU A 114 4.64 8.14 -7.51
C GLU A 114 5.65 7.03 -7.22
N ALA A 115 5.58 5.89 -7.91
CA ALA A 115 6.53 4.78 -7.74
C ALA A 115 7.98 5.23 -8.00
N HIS A 116 8.23 6.00 -9.06
CA HIS A 116 9.56 6.54 -9.33
C HIS A 116 10.03 7.48 -8.22
N ARG A 117 9.15 8.30 -7.64
CA ARG A 117 9.52 9.18 -6.51
C ARG A 117 9.91 8.38 -5.26
N HIS A 118 9.22 7.28 -4.98
CA HIS A 118 9.50 6.41 -3.82
C HIS A 118 10.73 5.53 -4.02
N LEU A 119 10.94 5.03 -5.24
CA LEU A 119 11.97 4.04 -5.53
C LEU A 119 13.29 4.62 -6.07
N ALA A 120 13.25 5.81 -6.68
CA ALA A 120 14.47 6.44 -7.19
C ALA A 120 15.29 7.00 -6.02
N SER A 121 16.31 6.26 -5.61
CA SER A 121 17.33 6.76 -4.69
C SER A 121 18.20 7.81 -5.37
N ASN A 122 18.72 8.76 -4.58
CA ASN A 122 19.61 9.80 -5.11
C ASN A 122 20.86 9.15 -5.75
N GLY A 123 20.95 9.18 -7.07
CA GLY A 123 22.15 8.79 -7.83
C GLY A 123 22.08 7.47 -8.60
N VAL A 124 21.03 6.65 -8.43
CA VAL A 124 20.83 5.42 -9.22
C VAL A 124 19.73 5.68 -10.26
N GLY A 125 20.04 5.42 -11.53
CA GLY A 125 19.05 5.53 -12.60
C GLY A 125 18.00 4.42 -12.47
N LEU A 126 16.72 4.79 -12.39
CA LEU A 126 15.60 3.87 -12.30
C LEU A 126 14.72 3.99 -13.54
N ASP A 127 14.48 2.86 -14.20
CA ASP A 127 13.52 2.73 -15.29
C ASP A 127 12.39 1.80 -14.83
N ILE A 128 11.14 2.29 -14.85
CA ILE A 128 9.93 1.54 -14.52
C ILE A 128 9.00 1.56 -15.73
N SER A 129 8.41 0.43 -16.09
CA SER A 129 7.36 0.41 -17.11
C SER A 129 6.23 -0.55 -16.83
N VAL A 130 5.08 -0.25 -17.42
CA VAL A 130 3.88 -1.09 -17.40
C VAL A 130 3.84 -1.83 -18.73
N VAL A 131 3.80 -3.14 -18.64
CA VAL A 131 3.76 -4.06 -19.78
C VAL A 131 2.39 -4.72 -19.83
N ARG A 132 1.80 -4.85 -21.03
CA ARG A 132 0.49 -5.45 -21.23
C ARG A 132 0.54 -6.68 -22.12
N CYS A 133 -0.32 -7.65 -21.81
CA CYS A 133 -0.65 -8.72 -22.74
C CYS A 133 -1.31 -8.15 -23.99
N LEU A 134 -0.79 -8.51 -25.17
CA LEU A 134 -1.52 -8.28 -26.41
C LEU A 134 -2.66 -9.28 -26.52
N ALA A 135 -3.82 -8.78 -26.96
CA ALA A 135 -4.97 -9.63 -27.21
C ALA A 135 -4.59 -10.75 -28.19
N PRO A 136 -4.99 -12.00 -27.94
CA PRO A 136 -4.70 -13.10 -28.84
C PRO A 136 -5.38 -12.83 -30.19
N TYR A 137 -4.61 -12.90 -31.28
CA TYR A 137 -5.15 -12.77 -32.64
C TYR A 137 -6.00 -14.00 -33.02
N GLN A 138 -5.60 -15.19 -32.55
CA GLN A 138 -6.31 -16.45 -32.76
C GLN A 138 -6.23 -17.33 -31.50
N GLY A 139 -7.37 -17.92 -31.13
CA GLY A 139 -7.51 -18.75 -29.93
C GLY A 139 -7.38 -17.94 -28.64
N ASN A 140 -6.89 -18.59 -27.58
CA ASN A 140 -6.82 -18.02 -26.22
C ASN A 140 -5.39 -17.86 -25.70
N ILE A 141 -4.38 -17.92 -26.59
CA ILE A 141 -2.97 -17.89 -26.19
C ILE A 141 -2.40 -16.49 -26.42
N VAL A 142 -2.01 -15.83 -25.33
CA VAL A 142 -1.20 -14.62 -25.38
C VAL A 142 0.22 -15.02 -25.80
N ARG A 143 0.70 -14.47 -26.92
CA ARG A 143 2.03 -14.78 -27.46
C ARG A 143 3.07 -13.70 -27.23
N CYS A 144 2.63 -12.51 -26.86
CA CYS A 144 3.47 -11.34 -26.82
C CYS A 144 2.95 -10.34 -25.80
N LEU A 145 3.90 -9.75 -25.09
CA LEU A 145 3.67 -8.61 -24.23
C LEU A 145 4.22 -7.35 -24.91
N ARG A 146 3.59 -6.20 -24.65
CA ARG A 146 4.02 -4.90 -25.18
C ARG A 146 4.13 -3.89 -24.07
N GLU A 147 5.22 -3.11 -24.09
CA GLU A 147 5.35 -1.93 -23.24
C GLU A 147 4.24 -0.92 -23.56
N TYR A 148 3.47 -0.56 -22.54
CA TYR A 148 2.37 0.39 -22.67
C TYR A 148 2.82 1.81 -22.36
N ILE A 149 3.48 1.99 -21.22
CA ILE A 149 4.03 3.26 -20.75
C ILE A 149 5.22 2.95 -19.85
N GLY A 150 6.23 3.81 -19.87
CA GLY A 150 7.34 3.75 -18.95
C GLY A 150 7.75 5.13 -18.47
N LEU A 151 8.59 5.13 -17.45
CA LEU A 151 9.24 6.30 -16.88
C LEU A 151 10.68 5.90 -16.54
N GLY A 152 11.65 6.66 -17.04
CA GLY A 152 13.06 6.32 -16.87
C GLY A 152 13.95 7.51 -16.57
N ALA A 153 15.09 7.23 -15.96
CA ALA A 153 16.10 8.22 -15.57
C ALA A 153 17.12 8.53 -16.67
N SER A 154 17.04 7.85 -17.83
CA SER A 154 18.00 8.03 -18.91
C SER A 154 17.99 9.46 -19.50
N PRO A 155 19.16 10.11 -19.69
CA PRO A 155 19.26 11.47 -20.23
C PRO A 155 18.85 11.58 -21.70
N THR A 156 18.74 10.47 -22.41
CA THR A 156 18.29 10.44 -23.81
C THR A 156 16.76 10.50 -23.83
N ARG A 157 16.21 11.71 -23.66
CA ARG A 157 14.81 12.07 -23.90
C ARG A 157 14.43 11.93 -25.38
N GLU A 158 14.68 10.77 -25.99
CA GLU A 158 13.87 10.41 -27.16
C GLU A 158 12.45 10.19 -26.61
N PRO A 159 11.41 10.77 -27.24
CA PRO A 159 10.05 10.56 -26.78
C PRO A 159 9.79 9.05 -26.74
N MET A 160 9.63 8.51 -25.53
CA MET A 160 9.39 7.09 -25.27
C MET A 160 8.16 6.55 -26.00
N GLU A 161 7.34 7.43 -26.60
CA GLU A 161 6.27 7.07 -27.53
C GLU A 161 6.75 6.33 -28.79
N LEU A 162 8.02 6.47 -29.21
CA LEU A 162 8.52 5.83 -30.44
C LEU A 162 9.11 4.41 -30.26
N ARG A 163 9.53 4.00 -29.06
CA ARG A 163 10.08 2.64 -28.83
C ARG A 163 9.04 1.75 -28.17
N LYS A 164 8.16 1.14 -28.96
CA LYS A 164 7.28 0.06 -28.49
C LYS A 164 8.13 -1.19 -28.30
N ARG A 165 8.59 -1.44 -27.08
CA ARG A 165 9.27 -2.71 -26.74
C ARG A 165 8.24 -3.83 -26.68
N PHE A 166 8.62 -4.99 -27.21
CA PHE A 166 7.87 -6.22 -27.12
C PHE A 166 8.67 -7.23 -26.30
N PHE A 167 7.95 -8.07 -25.57
CA PHE A 167 8.55 -9.06 -24.70
C PHE A 167 7.89 -10.43 -24.92
N GLY A 168 8.73 -11.47 -25.04
CA GLY A 168 8.32 -12.86 -25.07
C GLY A 168 8.48 -13.55 -23.71
N ALA A 169 8.34 -14.87 -23.69
CA ALA A 169 8.44 -15.69 -22.47
C ALA A 169 9.87 -15.73 -21.90
N GLU A 170 10.87 -15.47 -22.74
CA GLU A 170 12.28 -15.34 -22.43
C GLU A 170 12.67 -14.00 -21.79
N SER A 171 11.70 -13.12 -21.54
CA SER A 171 11.92 -11.89 -20.79
C SER A 171 11.51 -12.06 -19.33
N LEU A 172 12.05 -11.23 -18.43
CA LEU A 172 11.63 -11.22 -17.02
C LEU A 172 10.12 -10.93 -16.89
N ALA A 173 9.59 -10.00 -17.69
CA ALA A 173 8.16 -9.68 -17.73
C ALA A 173 7.31 -10.88 -18.19
N GLY A 174 7.75 -11.58 -19.23
CA GLY A 174 7.10 -12.80 -19.73
C GLY A 174 7.07 -13.91 -18.69
N TYR A 175 8.19 -14.12 -18.01
CA TYR A 175 8.31 -15.11 -16.95
C TYR A 175 7.37 -14.85 -15.77
N VAL A 176 7.29 -13.61 -15.25
CA VAL A 176 6.41 -13.30 -14.11
C VAL A 176 4.93 -13.35 -14.47
N VAL A 177 4.58 -13.00 -15.71
CA VAL A 177 3.20 -13.13 -16.22
C VAL A 177 2.84 -14.61 -16.38
N GLN A 178 3.73 -15.43 -16.91
CA GLN A 178 3.48 -16.87 -17.10
C GLN A 178 3.39 -17.62 -15.76
N SER A 179 4.23 -17.26 -14.80
CA SER A 179 4.27 -17.91 -13.47
C SER A 179 3.26 -17.31 -12.48
N CYS A 180 2.67 -16.16 -12.79
CA CYS A 180 1.86 -15.35 -11.87
C CYS A 180 2.57 -15.06 -10.54
N ARG A 181 3.91 -14.94 -10.56
CA ARG A 181 4.74 -14.66 -9.38
C ARG A 181 5.73 -13.55 -9.68
N SER A 182 5.91 -12.64 -8.74
CA SER A 182 6.94 -11.61 -8.81
C SER A 182 8.33 -12.23 -8.75
N ALA A 183 9.29 -11.58 -9.40
CA ALA A 183 10.68 -11.99 -9.41
C ALA A 183 11.59 -10.75 -9.40
N ALA A 184 12.76 -10.89 -8.77
CA ALA A 184 13.78 -9.86 -8.72
C ALA A 184 15.16 -10.47 -9.01
N ILE A 185 16.01 -9.66 -9.63
CA ILE A 185 17.42 -9.91 -9.91
C ILE A 185 18.18 -8.78 -9.22
N ASP A 186 18.88 -9.10 -8.13
CA ASP A 186 19.57 -8.12 -7.31
C ASP A 186 20.86 -7.61 -7.99
N ASN A 187 21.57 -8.50 -8.69
CA ASN A 187 22.83 -8.18 -9.36
C ASN A 187 23.00 -8.98 -10.66
N LEU A 188 22.94 -8.29 -11.80
CA LEU A 188 23.08 -8.90 -13.14
C LEU A 188 24.49 -9.37 -13.47
N ASN A 189 25.49 -9.01 -12.65
CA ASN A 189 26.87 -9.49 -12.84
C ASN A 189 27.09 -10.91 -12.27
N GLU A 190 26.12 -11.45 -11.54
CA GLU A 190 26.16 -12.80 -10.98
C GLU A 190 25.39 -13.81 -11.86
N GLU A 191 25.58 -15.11 -11.64
CA GLU A 191 24.85 -16.14 -12.38
C GLU A 191 23.33 -16.02 -12.17
N GLN A 192 22.60 -15.80 -13.27
CA GLN A 192 21.16 -15.64 -13.24
C GLN A 192 20.43 -16.90 -13.69
N ARG A 193 19.50 -17.38 -12.85
CA ARG A 193 18.52 -18.41 -13.20
C ARG A 193 17.27 -17.86 -13.89
N LEU A 194 17.06 -16.55 -13.75
CA LEU A 194 15.93 -15.83 -14.32
C LEU A 194 16.31 -15.26 -15.70
N PRO A 195 15.32 -15.01 -16.59
CA PRO A 195 15.62 -14.35 -17.84
C PRO A 195 16.08 -12.91 -17.60
N HIS A 196 17.25 -12.57 -18.13
CA HIS A 196 18.02 -11.38 -17.77
C HIS A 196 18.42 -10.52 -18.98
N GLN A 197 17.76 -10.71 -20.13
CA GLN A 197 17.92 -9.82 -21.29
C GLN A 197 17.32 -8.44 -20.96
N LEU A 198 18.16 -7.54 -20.48
CA LEU A 198 17.80 -6.20 -20.01
C LEU A 198 18.63 -5.14 -20.76
N PRO A 199 18.25 -3.85 -20.71
CA PRO A 199 19.04 -2.78 -21.32
C PRO A 199 20.49 -2.79 -20.82
N GLU A 200 21.45 -2.42 -21.69
CA GLU A 200 22.91 -2.57 -21.45
C GLU A 200 23.45 -1.96 -20.14
N LYS A 201 22.74 -1.00 -19.54
CA LYS A 201 23.16 -0.31 -18.31
C LYS A 201 22.41 -0.78 -17.06
N ALA A 202 21.52 -1.76 -17.18
CA ALA A 202 20.80 -2.30 -16.04
C ALA A 202 21.77 -3.13 -15.17
N CYS A 203 21.76 -2.88 -13.86
CA CYS A 203 22.52 -3.66 -12.88
C CYS A 203 21.63 -4.60 -12.05
N SER A 204 20.33 -4.29 -11.96
CA SER A 204 19.31 -5.05 -11.25
C SER A 204 17.97 -4.91 -11.97
N ALA A 205 17.02 -5.78 -11.66
CA ALA A 205 15.66 -5.68 -12.18
C ALA A 205 14.65 -6.36 -11.27
N ALA A 206 13.42 -5.86 -11.26
CA ALA A 206 12.29 -6.52 -10.62
C ALA A 206 11.08 -6.46 -11.54
N ALA A 207 10.25 -7.51 -11.51
CA ALA A 207 8.99 -7.55 -12.22
C ALA A 207 7.91 -8.22 -11.36
N ALA A 208 6.69 -7.72 -11.45
CA ALA A 208 5.53 -8.26 -10.75
C ALA A 208 4.34 -8.34 -11.71
N PRO A 209 3.56 -9.43 -11.69
CA PRO A 209 2.34 -9.52 -12.48
C PRO A 209 1.25 -8.66 -11.87
N ILE A 210 0.56 -7.86 -12.71
CA ILE A 210 -0.65 -7.15 -12.31
C ILE A 210 -1.83 -8.05 -12.61
N LEU A 211 -2.46 -8.56 -11.55
CA LEU A 211 -3.60 -9.47 -11.64
C LEU A 211 -4.88 -8.72 -11.26
N HIS A 212 -5.98 -9.04 -11.94
CA HIS A 212 -7.29 -8.56 -11.54
C HIS A 212 -7.68 -9.24 -10.22
N ALA A 213 -7.85 -8.45 -9.15
CA ALA A 213 -8.48 -8.94 -7.92
C ALA A 213 -9.98 -9.09 -8.22
N GLY A 214 -10.46 -10.34 -8.27
CA GLY A 214 -11.84 -10.69 -8.55
C GLY A 214 -12.84 -10.14 -7.53
#